data_AF-A0A651E387-F1
#
_entry.id   AF-A0A651E387-F1
#
_cell.length_a   1.000
_cell.length_b   1.000
_cell.length_c   1.000
_cell.angle_alpha   90.00
_cell.angle_beta   90.00
_cell.angle_gamma   90.00
#
_symmetry.space_group_name_H-M   'P 1'
#
loop_
_entity.id
_entity.type
_entity.pdbx_description
1 polymer ?
#
loop_
_entity_poly.entity_id
_entity_poly.type
_entity_poly.pdbx_seq_one_letter_code
_entity_poly.pdbx_strand_id
1 'polypeptide(L)' 'MPVYWRRLIEVGVPLQNAKDIAEIIAAYDVLRQAPLPSQISLLKQHCRYICRAELWRPKLLIVD' A
#
# COMPACT_ATOMS: atom_id res chain seq x y z
N MET A 1 -4.26 6.61 -9.60
CA MET A 1 -4.41 6.86 -8.14
C MET A 1 -5.81 6.59 -7.58
N PRO A 2 -6.94 6.91 -8.24
CA PRO A 2 -8.26 6.72 -7.62
C PRO A 2 -8.57 5.26 -7.21
N VAL A 3 -8.04 4.29 -7.97
CA VAL A 3 -8.32 2.86 -7.79
C VAL A 3 -7.72 2.31 -6.49
N TYR A 4 -6.45 2.58 -6.20
CA TYR A 4 -5.80 2.08 -4.98
C TYR A 4 -6.45 2.66 -3.73
N TRP A 5 -6.64 3.98 -3.72
CA TRP A 5 -7.21 4.70 -2.58
C TRP A 5 -8.62 4.22 -2.26
N ARG A 6 -9.47 4.07 -3.29
CA ARG A 6 -10.84 3.57 -3.14
C ARG A 6 -10.86 2.16 -2.55
N ARG A 7 -10.07 1.24 -3.09
CA ARG A 7 -10.01 -0.16 -2.60
C ARG A 7 -9.57 -0.24 -1.13
N LEU A 8 -8.65 0.63 -0.70
CA LEU A 8 -8.21 0.69 0.70
C LEU A 8 -9.32 1.19 1.64
N ILE A 9 -10.08 2.20 1.22
CA ILE A 9 -11.24 2.70 1.98
C ILE A 9 -12.32 1.62 2.10
N GLU A 10 -12.61 0.91 1.00
CA GLU A 10 -13.63 -0.16 0.95
C GLU A 10 -13.35 -1.31 1.93
N VAL A 11 -12.07 -1.57 2.23
CA VAL A 11 -11.68 -2.60 3.21
C VAL A 11 -11.48 -2.05 4.63
N GLY A 12 -11.76 -0.77 4.87
CA GLY A 12 -11.79 -0.16 6.19
C GLY A 12 -10.50 0.55 6.62
N VAL A 13 -9.60 0.92 5.70
CA VAL A 13 -8.42 1.72 6.04
C VAL A 13 -8.85 3.18 6.29
N PRO A 14 -8.40 3.83 7.38
CA PRO A 14 -8.64 5.25 7.61
C PRO A 14 -8.17 6.12 6.44
N LEU A 15 -8.93 7.16 6.09
CA LEU A 15 -8.70 8.00 4.90
C LEU A 15 -7.26 8.46 4.71
N GLN A 16 -6.61 8.91 5.79
CA GLN A 16 -5.22 9.38 5.76
C GLN A 16 -4.26 8.24 5.40
N ASN A 17 -4.31 7.12 6.13
CA ASN A 17 -3.47 5.96 5.87
C ASN A 17 -3.75 5.37 4.47
N ALA A 18 -5.01 5.39 4.03
CA ALA A 18 -5.40 4.90 2.71
C ALA A 18 -4.75 5.73 1.58
N LYS A 19 -4.65 7.05 1.76
CA LYS A 19 -3.98 7.93 0.81
C LYS A 19 -2.49 7.65 0.76
N ASP A 20 -1.83 7.61 1.93
CA ASP A 20 -0.38 7.39 2.02
C ASP A 20 0.03 6.03 1.46
N ILE A 21 -0.73 4.96 1.79
CA ILE A 21 -0.51 3.62 1.24
C ILE A 21 -0.75 3.59 -0.28
N ALA A 22 -1.81 4.24 -0.77
CA ALA A 22 -2.09 4.31 -2.21
C ALA A 22 -0.98 5.02 -2.98
N GLU A 23 -0.40 6.07 -2.42
CA GLU A 23 0.74 6.79 -2.98
C GLU A 23 1.97 5.89 -3.08
N ILE A 24 2.30 5.16 -2.00
CA ILE A 24 3.44 4.24 -1.98
C ILE A 24 3.27 3.13 -3.03
N ILE A 25 2.09 2.49 -3.08
CA ILE A 25 1.81 1.42 -4.04
C ILE A 25 1.82 1.95 -5.48
N ALA A 26 1.27 3.15 -5.72
CA ALA A 26 1.30 3.77 -7.04
C ALA A 26 2.73 4.10 -7.50
N ALA A 27 3.55 4.65 -6.61
CA ALA A 27 4.95 4.94 -6.91
C ALA A 27 5.72 3.64 -7.25
N TYR A 28 5.45 2.57 -6.51
CA TYR A 28 6.04 1.27 -6.80
C TYR A 28 5.58 0.69 -8.15
N ASP A 29 4.28 0.62 -8.41
CA ASP A 29 3.72 -0.03 -9.60
C ASP A 29 3.96 0.78 -10.89
N VAL A 30 3.86 2.12 -10.83
CA VAL A 30 3.92 3.00 -12.01
C VAL A 30 5.32 3.56 -12.24
N LEU A 31 5.95 4.07 -11.17
CA LEU A 31 7.25 4.74 -11.26
C LEU A 31 8.42 3.77 -11.03
N ARG A 32 8.14 2.50 -10.70
CA ARG A 32 9.14 1.48 -10.34
C ARG A 32 10.06 1.91 -9.19
N GLN A 33 9.55 2.78 -8.31
CA GLN A 33 10.30 3.30 -7.18
C GLN A 33 10.14 2.37 -5.97
N ALA A 34 11.27 1.92 -5.42
CA ALA A 34 11.24 1.14 -4.18
C ALA A 34 10.83 2.03 -2.99
N PRO A 35 9.95 1.54 -2.09
CA PRO A 35 9.58 2.29 -0.90
C PRO A 35 10.74 2.42 0.09
N LEU A 36 10.74 3.52 0.83
CA LEU A 36 11.66 3.78 1.93
C LEU A 36 11.34 2.87 3.14
N PRO A 37 12.29 2.65 4.08
CA PRO A 37 12.04 1.82 5.27
C PRO A 37 10.82 2.25 6.11
N SER A 38 10.57 3.56 6.24
CA SER A 38 9.39 4.09 6.92
C SER A 38 8.08 3.77 6.20
N GLN A 39 8.10 3.80 4.86
CA GLN A 39 6.96 3.43 4.02
C GLN A 39 6.71 1.91 4.09
N ILE A 40 7.75 1.09 4.07
CA ILE A 40 7.63 -0.37 4.28
C ILE A 40 6.99 -0.66 5.63
N SER A 41 7.40 0.05 6.68
CA SER A 41 6.81 -0.10 8.02
C SER A 41 5.31 0.21 8.02
N LEU A 42 4.89 1.28 7.33
CA LEU A 42 3.48 1.62 7.15
C LEU A 42 2.70 0.53 6.40
N LEU A 43 3.28 0.01 5.30
CA LEU A 43 2.68 -1.09 4.53
C LEU A 43 2.53 -2.36 5.39
N LYS A 44 3.56 -2.71 6.18
CA LYS A 44 3.52 -3.88 7.07
C LYS A 44 2.45 -3.76 8.16
N GLN A 45 2.31 -2.57 8.78
CA GLN A 45 1.25 -2.31 9.76
C GLN A 45 -0.16 -2.50 9.19
N HIS A 46 -0.34 -2.26 7.89
CA HIS A 46 -1.61 -2.39 7.19
C HIS A 46 -1.68 -3.62 6.26
N CYS A 47 -0.78 -4.59 6.43
CA CYS A 47 -0.64 -5.74 5.52
C CYS A 47 -1.98 -6.48 5.32
N ARG A 48 -2.74 -6.71 6.40
CA ARG A 48 -4.07 -7.34 6.34
C ARG A 48 -5.02 -6.63 5.38
N TYR A 49 -5.06 -5.29 5.43
CA TYR A 49 -5.93 -4.49 4.59
C TYR A 49 -5.44 -4.46 3.14
N ILE A 50 -4.14 -4.33 2.93
CA ILE A 50 -3.52 -4.36 1.60
C ILE A 50 -3.81 -5.70 0.90
N CYS A 51 -3.69 -6.82 1.61
CA CYS A 51 -4.03 -8.15 1.11
C CYS A 51 -5.52 -8.24 0.76
N ARG A 52 -6.41 -7.78 1.66
CA ARG A 52 -7.87 -7.79 1.44
C ARG A 52 -8.30 -6.91 0.26
N ALA A 53 -7.58 -5.82 0.01
CA ALA A 53 -7.80 -4.92 -1.13
C ALA A 53 -7.20 -5.44 -2.45
N GLU A 54 -6.56 -6.62 -2.43
CA GLU A 54 -5.85 -7.22 -3.56
C GLU A 54 -4.70 -6.34 -4.10
N LEU A 55 -4.09 -5.54 -3.22
CA LEU A 55 -3.01 -4.61 -3.55
C LEU A 55 -1.62 -5.09 -3.09
N TRP A 56 -1.52 -6.36 -2.69
CA TRP A 56 -0.27 -6.94 -2.23
C TRP A 56 0.72 -7.15 -3.39
N ARG A 57 2.02 -7.01 -3.09
CA ARG A 57 3.12 -7.38 -3.98
C ARG A 57 4.16 -8.16 -3.17
N PRO A 58 4.71 -9.27 -3.68
CA PRO A 58 5.76 -10.02 -2.99
C PRO A 58 6.91 -9.11 -2.55
N LYS A 59 7.41 -8.28 -3.48
CA LYS A 59 8.53 -7.35 -3.26
C LYS A 59 8.24 -6.17 -2.32
N LEU A 60 6.98 -5.94 -1.94
CA LEU A 60 6.60 -4.89 -0.98
C LEU A 60 6.40 -5.43 0.44
N LEU A 61 6.05 -6.71 0.58
CA LEU A 61 5.61 -7.29 1.85
C LEU A 61 6.53 -8.40 2.37
N ILE A 62 7.26 -9.08 1.48
CA ILE A 62 8.28 -10.08 1.81
C ILE A 62 9.63 -9.38 1.64
N VAL A 63 10.29 -9.12 2.77
CA VAL A 63 11.66 -8.62 2.81
C VAL A 63 12.48 -9.81 3.28
N ASP A 64 13.32 -10.36 2.40
CA ASP A 64 14.38 -11.30 2.79
C ASP A 64 15.40 -10.61 3.70
#